data_AF-A0A1I5GK08-F1
#
_entry.id   AF-A0A1I5GK08-F1
#
_cell.length_a   1.000
_cell.length_b   1.000
_cell.length_c   1.000
_cell.angle_alpha   90.00
_cell.angle_beta   90.00
_cell.angle_gamma   90.00
#
_symmetry.space_group_name_H-M   'P 1'
#
loop_
_entity.id
_entity.type
_entity.pdbx_description
1 polymer ?
#
loop_
_entity_poly.entity_id
_entity_poly.type
_entity_poly.pdbx_seq_one_letter_code
_entity_poly.pdbx_strand_id
1 'polypeptide(L)' 'MNMTARKPSRARFALMILLFVYPLVTLLLYGIAAMTPQWQLWQRAMIMVPLVVIAMVYLIIPFIQQRMQAFITVRA' A
#
# COMPACT_ATOMS: atom_id res chain seq x y z
N MET A 1 38.54 0.42 -5.08
CA MET A 1 37.41 -0.19 -4.35
C MET A 1 36.22 0.75 -4.43
N ASN A 2 35.31 0.56 -5.38
CA ASN A 2 34.10 1.38 -5.49
C ASN A 2 33.12 0.96 -4.40
N MET A 3 33.17 1.64 -3.25
CA MET A 3 32.11 1.58 -2.25
C MET A 3 30.91 2.31 -2.82
N THR A 4 30.07 1.63 -3.60
CA THR A 4 28.76 2.12 -3.95
C THR A 4 27.98 2.25 -2.65
N ALA A 5 27.92 3.49 -2.14
CA ALA A 5 27.15 3.85 -0.97
C ALA A 5 25.72 3.34 -1.17
N ARG A 6 25.39 2.22 -0.52
CA ARG A 6 24.12 1.53 -0.60
C ARG A 6 23.07 2.51 -0.12
N LYS A 7 22.32 3.19 -1.01
CA LYS A 7 21.13 3.97 -0.65
C LYS A 7 20.06 2.95 -0.23
N PRO A 8 19.87 2.64 1.07
CA PRO A 8 19.03 1.53 1.50
C PRO A 8 17.65 2.01 1.96
N SER A 9 17.25 3.24 1.62
CA SER A 9 15.99 3.83 2.08
C SER A 9 14.84 3.57 1.12
N ARG A 10 15.04 3.79 -0.20
CA ARG A 10 13.96 3.67 -1.20
C ARG A 10 13.49 2.23 -1.42
N ALA A 11 14.41 1.27 -1.44
CA ALA A 11 14.06 -0.15 -1.65
C ALA A 11 13.33 -0.75 -0.44
N ARG A 12 13.78 -0.43 0.79
CA ARG A 12 13.08 -0.86 2.03
C ARG A 12 11.70 -0.25 2.14
N PHE A 13 11.57 1.03 1.77
CA PHE A 13 10.30 1.74 1.72
C PHE A 13 9.33 1.09 0.73
N ALA A 14 9.80 0.80 -0.49
CA ALA A 14 9.01 0.10 -1.51
C ALA A 14 8.57 -1.31 -1.06
N LEU A 15 9.45 -2.07 -0.40
CA LEU A 15 9.10 -3.37 0.16
C LEU A 15 8.04 -3.26 1.26
N MET A 16 8.14 -2.27 2.13
CA MET A 16 7.17 -2.07 3.21
C MET A 16 5.80 -1.64 2.67
N ILE A 17 5.78 -0.80 1.62
CA ILE A 17 4.59 -0.48 0.84
C ILE A 17 4.01 -1.76 0.24
N LEU A 18 4.81 -2.52 -0.50
CA LEU A 18 4.37 -3.74 -1.18
C LEU A 18 3.71 -4.71 -0.19
N LEU A 19 4.36 -4.92 0.96
CA LEU A 19 3.89 -5.84 1.99
C LEU A 19 2.57 -5.40 2.63
N PHE A 20 2.26 -4.10 2.65
CA PHE A 20 0.99 -3.57 3.17
C PHE A 20 -0.09 -3.42 2.08
N VAL A 21 0.28 -2.92 0.90
CA VAL A 21 -0.60 -2.74 -0.26
C VAL A 21 -1.14 -4.08 -0.71
N TYR A 22 -0.28 -5.07 -0.88
CA TYR A 22 -0.64 -6.35 -1.47
C TYR A 22 -1.80 -7.03 -0.71
N PRO A 23 -1.71 -7.28 0.62
CA PRO A 23 -2.83 -7.90 1.34
C PRO A 23 -4.06 -7.01 1.39
N LEU A 24 -3.91 -5.68 1.43
CA LEU A 24 -5.06 -4.76 1.42
C LEU A 24 -5.82 -4.83 0.09
N VAL A 25 -5.11 -4.76 -1.03
CA VAL A 25 -5.69 -4.87 -2.36
C VAL A 25 -6.32 -6.25 -2.55
N THR A 26 -5.64 -7.32 -2.12
CA THR A 26 -6.17 -8.69 -2.20
C THR A 26 -7.45 -8.85 -1.38
N LEU A 27 -7.50 -8.37 -0.13
CA LEU A 27 -8.71 -8.43 0.70
C LEU A 27 -9.88 -7.66 0.06
N LEU A 28 -9.61 -6.46 -0.44
CA LEU A 28 -10.61 -5.67 -1.15
C LEU A 28 -11.11 -6.36 -2.41
N LEU A 29 -10.20 -6.94 -3.19
CA LEU A 29 -10.51 -7.70 -4.40
C LEU A 29 -11.46 -8.86 -4.06
N TYR A 30 -11.09 -9.69 -3.09
CA TYR A 30 -11.90 -10.84 -2.68
C TYR A 30 -13.23 -10.43 -2.04
N GLY A 31 -13.24 -9.38 -1.21
CA GLY A 31 -14.45 -8.85 -0.60
C GLY A 31 -15.44 -8.32 -1.64
N ILE A 32 -14.97 -7.48 -2.57
CA ILE A 32 -15.79 -6.95 -3.66
C ILE A 32 -16.26 -8.08 -4.57
N ALA A 33 -15.39 -9.02 -4.93
CA ALA A 33 -15.75 -10.17 -5.77
C ALA A 33 -16.82 -11.04 -5.11
N ALA A 34 -16.73 -11.28 -3.80
CA ALA A 34 -17.71 -12.05 -3.04
C ALA A 34 -19.06 -11.33 -2.89
N MET A 35 -19.06 -9.99 -2.74
CA MET A 35 -20.31 -9.22 -2.64
C MET A 35 -20.98 -8.96 -4.00
N THR A 36 -20.21 -9.01 -5.10
CA THR A 36 -20.72 -8.70 -6.44
C THR A 36 -20.53 -9.84 -7.46
N PRO A 37 -20.89 -11.11 -7.17
CA PRO A 37 -20.54 -12.27 -7.99
C PRO A 37 -21.11 -12.23 -9.42
N GLN A 38 -22.23 -11.53 -9.62
CA GLN A 38 -22.89 -11.34 -10.92
C GLN A 38 -22.42 -10.10 -11.70
N TRP A 39 -21.55 -9.26 -11.13
CA TRP A 39 -21.10 -8.03 -11.80
C TRP A 39 -20.04 -8.34 -12.86
N GLN A 40 -20.15 -7.65 -14.00
CA GLN A 40 -19.13 -7.70 -15.03
C GLN A 40 -17.86 -6.98 -14.55
N LEU A 41 -16.70 -7.35 -15.13
CA LEU A 41 -15.39 -6.88 -14.72
C LEU A 41 -15.28 -5.35 -14.63
N TRP A 42 -15.89 -4.63 -15.58
CA TRP A 42 -15.86 -3.17 -15.63
C TRP A 42 -16.61 -2.50 -14.47
N GLN A 43 -17.75 -3.06 -14.04
CA GLN A 43 -18.51 -2.53 -12.89
C GLN A 43 -17.73 -2.73 -11.60
N ARG A 44 -17.08 -3.89 -11.44
CA ARG A 44 -16.20 -4.16 -10.30
C ARG A 44 -14.99 -3.24 -10.32
N ALA A 45 -14.34 -3.07 -11.47
CA ALA A 45 -13.17 -2.20 -11.62
C ALA A 45 -13.51 -0.74 -11.30
N MET A 46 -14.68 -0.26 -11.73
CA MET A 46 -15.15 1.09 -11.47
C MET A 46 -15.30 1.40 -9.98
N ILE A 47 -15.67 0.42 -9.15
CA ILE A 47 -15.72 0.56 -7.68
C ILE A 47 -14.35 0.31 -7.04
N MET A 48 -13.66 -0.72 -7.51
CA MET A 48 -12.41 -1.17 -6.91
C MET A 48 -11.31 -0.13 -7.03
N VAL A 49 -11.15 0.50 -8.20
CA VAL A 49 -10.11 1.51 -8.44
C VAL A 49 -10.22 2.69 -7.47
N PRO A 50 -11.34 3.42 -7.35
CA PRO A 50 -11.44 4.55 -6.43
C PRO A 50 -11.28 4.12 -4.98
N LEU A 51 -11.75 2.93 -4.62
CA LEU A 51 -11.61 2.41 -3.26
C LEU A 51 -10.14 2.11 -2.93
N VAL A 52 -9.39 1.49 -3.86
CA VAL A 52 -7.94 1.27 -3.73
C VAL A 52 -7.19 2.61 -3.64
N VAL A 53 -7.58 3.63 -4.43
CA VAL A 53 -6.94 4.96 -4.38
C VAL A 53 -7.18 5.64 -3.03
N ILE A 54 -8.43 5.64 -2.54
CA ILE A 54 -8.77 6.19 -1.21
C ILE A 54 -8.00 5.43 -0.13
N ALA A 55 -7.97 4.10 -0.18
CA ALA A 55 -7.23 3.31 0.79
C ALA A 55 -5.71 3.58 0.72
N MET A 56 -5.14 3.74 -0.48
CA MET A 56 -3.73 4.11 -0.62
C MET A 56 -3.44 5.47 0.01
N VAL A 57 -4.26 6.48 -0.26
CA VAL A 57 -4.04 7.85 0.23
C VAL A 57 -4.26 7.97 1.73
N TYR A 58 -5.32 7.35 2.26
CA TYR A 58 -5.74 7.52 3.66
C TYR A 58 -5.24 6.44 4.62
N LEU A 59 -4.90 5.24 4.16
CA LEU A 59 -4.25 4.23 5.01
C LEU A 59 -2.76 4.20 4.76
N ILE A 60 -2.34 3.96 3.52
CA ILE A 60 -0.95 3.55 3.25
C ILE A 60 0.03 4.71 3.43
N ILE A 61 -0.25 5.87 2.83
CA ILE A 61 0.60 7.06 2.99
C ILE A 61 0.79 7.43 4.47
N PRO A 62 -0.26 7.61 5.29
CA PRO A 62 -0.08 7.98 6.70
C PRO A 62 0.53 6.85 7.54
N PHE A 63 0.25 5.58 7.27
CA PHE A 63 0.89 4.48 8.01
C PHE A 63 2.40 4.48 7.85
N ILE A 64 2.86 4.80 6.64
CA ILE A 64 4.27 4.86 6.33
C ILE A 64 4.89 6.13 6.92
N GLN A 65 4.23 7.28 6.76
CA GLN A 65 4.67 8.53 7.37
C GLN A 65 4.77 8.38 8.90
N GLN A 66 3.79 7.76 9.56
CA GLN A 66 3.82 7.46 10.99
C GLN A 66 4.98 6.54 11.37
N ARG A 67 5.23 5.46 10.61
CA ARG A 67 6.40 4.60 10.88
C ARG A 67 7.71 5.35 10.72
N MET A 68 7.85 6.19 9.68
CA MET A 68 9.05 6.98 9.48
C MET A 68 9.23 8.06 10.54
N GLN A 69 8.15 8.71 11.00
CA GLN A 69 8.18 9.67 12.09
C GLN A 69 8.49 9.01 13.44
N ALA A 70 7.91 7.84 13.73
CA ALA A 70 8.23 7.07 14.92
C ALA A 70 9.74 6.72 14.98
N PHE A 71 10.38 6.43 13.84
CA PHE A 71 11.83 6.23 13.78
C PHE A 71 12.66 7.50 14.05
N ILE A 72 12.12 8.69 13.78
CA ILE A 72 12.81 9.97 14.03
C ILE A 72 12.60 10.41 15.49
N THR A 73 11.39 10.28 16.03
CA THR A 73 11.09 10.67 17.42
C THR A 73 11.74 9.74 18.45
N VAL A 74 11.96 8.46 18.13
CA VAL A 74 12.70 7.52 19.02
C VAL A 74 14.19 7.90 19.18
N ARG A 75 14.71 8.86 18.39
CA ARG A 75 16.11 9.32 18.46
C ARG A 75 16.30 10.80 18.85
N ALA A 76 15.26 11.49 19.34
CA ALA A 76 15.36 12.81 19.95
C ALA A 76 15.31 12.69 21.48
#